data_AF-A0A940A1W6-F1
#
_entry.id   AF-A0A940A1W6-F1
#
_cell.length_a   1.000
_cell.length_b   1.000
_cell.length_c   1.000
_cell.angle_alpha   90.00
_cell.angle_beta   90.00
_cell.angle_gamma   90.00
#
_symmetry.space_group_name_H-M   'P 1'
#
loop_
_entity.id
_entity.type
_entity.pdbx_description
1 polymer ?
#
loop_
_entity_poly.entity_id
_entity_poly.type
_entity_poly.pdbx_seq_one_letter_code
_entity_poly.pdbx_strand_id
1 'polypeptide(L)'
;MKTTSRHIVQAFKAAWQKSCRKGYAILSSSLFLALASPILIGCVREPELHLHDGGNIIIKMPIVHLELDVFWDYVTDLGIPYDWTKEWYYGWDDYDKELFGTLGYEQPNAFNVRRYYTGMTPYAPHTRALSNYVNGYVLETSFDWGFWDILAWNDIKTIDDIQSLIFDETTTLDSVTAYTNMTMNSSRYHAPKYTRSFYQPEGLFAAYEQGIDINRNLNDFYYDEERDLWVKNINMLLEPVTYIYLTQVIFHNNKGRVVAVEGNANLSGMARSVVLNSGIAGSDAIVVDYNVRFKKDCNMNGENVDIAGGRLMSFGMCNINGTRFAESRGGVTRADDGIKHYMDVTMQFSNGMDSTFVFEVTDQVQKRFKGGVITVELDMDTVPIPKRKGGSGFDAVVVDYEDGGTHEFDL
;
A
#
# COMPACT_ATOMS: atom_id res chain seq x y z
N MET A 1 -26.01 20.04 52.42
CA MET A 1 -25.45 18.77 52.93
C MET A 1 -23.96 18.76 52.57
N LYS A 2 -23.10 19.18 53.50
CA LYS A 2 -22.28 18.30 54.38
C LYS A 2 -21.34 17.35 53.61
N THR A 3 -20.06 17.77 53.53
CA THR A 3 -18.81 17.01 53.91
C THR A 3 -18.56 15.66 53.18
N THR A 4 -17.38 15.22 52.73
CA THR A 4 -15.98 15.38 53.17
C THR A 4 -15.15 14.47 52.24
N SER A 5 -14.01 14.89 51.67
CA SER A 5 -12.96 13.98 51.18
C SER A 5 -11.65 14.71 50.83
N ARG A 6 -11.00 15.30 51.84
CA ARG A 6 -9.60 15.75 51.76
C ARG A 6 -8.85 15.32 53.02
N HIS A 7 -8.64 14.01 53.21
CA HIS A 7 -7.70 13.49 54.23
C HIS A 7 -7.26 12.06 53.90
N ILE A 8 -6.38 11.87 52.92
CA ILE A 8 -5.68 10.58 52.71
C ILE A 8 -4.14 10.74 52.63
N VAL A 9 -3.60 11.96 52.71
CA VAL A 9 -2.13 12.18 52.57
C VAL A 9 -1.38 12.33 53.92
N GLN A 10 -2.01 12.06 55.08
CA GLN A 10 -1.34 12.20 56.39
C GLN A 10 -1.31 10.95 57.27
N ALA A 11 -1.62 9.76 56.74
CA ALA A 11 -1.64 8.53 57.53
C ALA A 11 -0.36 7.67 57.49
N PHE A 12 0.68 8.04 56.74
CA PHE A 12 1.87 7.19 56.57
C PHE A 12 3.13 7.61 57.34
N LYS A 13 3.08 8.71 58.12
CA LYS A 13 4.25 9.22 58.87
C LYS A 13 4.25 8.98 60.39
N ALA A 14 3.29 8.23 60.93
CA ALA A 14 3.15 8.03 62.38
C ALA A 14 3.29 6.57 62.87
N ALA A 15 3.79 5.65 62.04
CA ALA A 15 3.93 4.23 62.37
C ALA A 15 5.38 3.78 62.65
N TRP A 16 6.30 4.71 62.95
CA TRP A 16 7.72 4.39 63.16
C TRP A 16 8.31 4.92 64.48
N GLN A 17 7.46 5.15 65.49
CA GLN A 17 7.89 5.63 66.81
C GLN A 17 7.16 4.98 67.99
N LYS A 18 6.75 3.71 67.86
CA LYS A 18 6.12 2.97 68.97
C LYS A 18 6.53 1.49 69.01
N SER A 19 7.82 1.24 69.20
CA SER A 19 8.31 -0.02 69.77
C SER A 19 9.62 0.21 70.52
N CYS A 20 9.53 1.04 71.55
CA CYS A 20 10.55 1.13 72.58
C CYS A 20 9.86 1.58 73.87
N ARG A 21 9.42 0.62 74.70
CA ARG A 21 9.60 0.58 76.16
C ARG A 21 8.57 -0.31 76.86
N LYS A 22 9.15 -1.19 77.69
CA LYS A 22 8.69 -1.73 78.98
C LYS A 22 7.81 -2.98 78.99
N GLY A 23 8.34 -3.98 79.68
CA GLY A 23 7.58 -4.94 80.49
C GLY A 23 8.00 -6.39 80.23
N TYR A 24 8.98 -6.92 80.94
CA TYR A 24 8.78 -7.60 82.22
C TYR A 24 10.10 -8.20 82.71
N ALA A 25 10.28 -8.13 84.02
CA ALA A 25 11.43 -8.64 84.75
C ALA A 25 10.97 -9.73 85.73
N ILE A 26 11.95 -10.54 86.15
CA ILE A 26 12.06 -11.33 87.38
C ILE A 26 11.51 -12.78 87.35
N LEU A 27 12.46 -13.74 87.46
CA LEU A 27 12.59 -14.84 88.45
C LEU A 27 13.40 -15.99 87.79
N SER A 28 14.72 -16.10 88.07
CA SER A 28 15.34 -17.04 89.03
C SER A 28 15.05 -18.52 88.69
N SER A 29 15.98 -19.46 88.50
CA SER A 29 17.26 -19.68 89.20
C SER A 29 17.96 -20.95 88.65
N SER A 30 19.31 -20.99 88.76
CA SER A 30 20.20 -22.16 89.02
C SER A 30 20.21 -23.33 88.02
N LEU A 31 21.31 -23.55 87.28
CA LEU A 31 22.53 -24.30 87.66
C LEU A 31 22.50 -25.72 87.08
N PHE A 32 23.35 -26.05 86.10
CA PHE A 32 24.19 -27.26 86.09
C PHE A 32 25.17 -27.28 84.90
N LEU A 33 26.34 -27.82 85.19
CA LEU A 33 27.59 -27.82 84.42
C LEU A 33 27.61 -28.78 83.21
N ALA A 34 28.52 -28.45 82.29
CA ALA A 34 29.41 -29.33 81.52
C ALA A 34 28.80 -30.34 80.54
N LEU A 35 29.11 -30.17 79.25
CA LEU A 35 29.93 -31.12 78.49
C LEU A 35 30.32 -30.52 77.13
N ALA A 36 31.62 -30.52 76.88
CA ALA A 36 32.23 -30.14 75.61
C ALA A 36 32.12 -31.27 74.60
N SER A 37 31.66 -30.97 73.38
CA SER A 37 32.07 -31.61 72.12
C SER A 37 31.51 -30.79 70.94
N PRO A 38 32.34 -30.36 69.96
CA PRO A 38 31.86 -29.62 68.80
C PRO A 38 31.41 -30.62 67.72
N ILE A 39 30.13 -30.59 67.36
CA ILE A 39 29.65 -31.20 66.11
C ILE A 39 29.71 -30.09 65.05
N LEU A 40 30.79 -30.14 64.26
CA LEU A 40 30.81 -29.65 62.88
C LEU A 40 29.79 -30.46 62.06
N ILE A 41 29.35 -29.89 60.92
CA ILE A 41 28.28 -30.33 59.99
C ILE A 41 26.94 -29.63 60.29
N GLY A 42 26.41 -28.72 59.50
CA GLY A 42 26.89 -28.06 58.29
C GLY A 42 25.86 -26.97 57.95
N CYS A 43 26.29 -25.71 57.89
CA CYS A 43 25.56 -24.73 57.11
C CYS A 43 25.70 -25.15 55.65
N VAL A 44 24.60 -25.52 55.00
CA VAL A 44 24.51 -25.51 53.54
C VAL A 44 24.72 -24.05 53.15
N ARG A 45 25.97 -23.71 52.80
CA ARG A 45 26.29 -22.50 52.06
C ARG A 45 25.61 -22.69 50.71
N GLU A 46 24.69 -21.78 50.36
CA GLU A 46 24.20 -21.65 48.99
C GLU A 46 25.43 -21.73 48.06
N PRO A 47 25.39 -22.54 46.99
CA PRO A 47 26.53 -22.61 46.08
C PRO A 47 26.78 -21.20 45.57
N GLU A 48 28.01 -20.72 45.73
CA GLU A 48 28.44 -19.47 45.12
C GLU A 48 28.10 -19.56 43.64
N LEU A 49 27.30 -18.61 43.15
CA LEU A 49 27.05 -18.44 41.73
C LEU A 49 28.42 -18.19 41.08
N HIS A 50 29.02 -19.26 40.57
CA HIS A 50 30.14 -19.16 39.64
C HIS A 50 29.56 -18.62 38.33
N LEU A 51 29.31 -17.31 38.28
CA LEU A 51 29.35 -16.59 37.01
C LEU A 51 30.75 -16.84 36.46
N HIS A 52 30.79 -17.60 35.37
CA HIS A 52 32.01 -18.03 34.71
C HIS A 52 33.00 -16.87 34.61
N ASP A 53 34.20 -17.13 35.12
CA ASP A 53 35.38 -16.30 35.05
C ASP A 53 35.73 -16.04 33.56
N GLY A 54 35.89 -14.76 33.20
CA GLY A 54 36.74 -14.31 32.09
C GLY A 54 36.44 -14.77 30.65
N GLY A 55 35.32 -15.44 30.37
CA GLY A 55 34.90 -15.70 28.99
C GLY A 55 34.17 -14.50 28.42
N ASN A 56 34.70 -13.87 27.36
CA ASN A 56 33.86 -13.01 26.52
C ASN A 56 32.69 -13.86 26.03
N ILE A 57 31.49 -13.67 26.61
CA ILE A 57 30.27 -14.23 26.04
C ILE A 57 30.04 -13.42 24.75
N ILE A 58 30.60 -13.90 23.65
CA ILE A 58 30.27 -13.38 22.32
C ILE A 58 28.88 -13.91 22.02
N ILE A 59 27.86 -13.12 22.38
CA ILE A 59 26.50 -13.35 21.91
C ILE A 59 26.53 -13.05 20.41
N LYS A 60 26.74 -14.08 19.59
CA LYS A 60 26.60 -13.97 18.13
C LYS A 60 25.11 -13.83 17.84
N MET A 61 24.67 -12.61 17.58
CA MET A 61 23.31 -12.36 17.10
C MET A 61 23.20 -12.93 15.69
N PRO A 62 22.11 -13.65 15.37
CA PRO A 62 21.90 -14.14 14.03
C PRO A 62 21.66 -12.96 13.07
N ILE A 63 22.05 -13.16 11.82
CA ILE A 63 21.77 -12.24 10.73
C ILE A 63 20.56 -12.79 9.99
N VAL A 64 19.64 -11.90 9.63
CA VAL A 64 18.58 -12.25 8.68
C VAL A 64 19.02 -11.73 7.33
N HIS A 65 19.00 -12.62 6.35
CA HIS A 65 19.22 -12.33 4.95
C HIS A 65 17.84 -12.21 4.30
N LEU A 66 17.49 -11.01 3.88
CA LEU A 66 16.22 -10.71 3.26
C LEU A 66 16.44 -10.53 1.75
N GLU A 67 15.85 -11.42 0.97
CA GLU A 67 15.77 -11.33 -0.49
C GLU A 67 14.44 -10.66 -0.87
N LEU A 68 14.53 -9.58 -1.65
CA LEU A 68 13.42 -8.77 -2.12
C LEU A 68 13.16 -9.10 -3.58
N ASP A 69 12.25 -10.03 -3.81
CA ASP A 69 11.85 -10.44 -5.15
C ASP A 69 10.63 -9.62 -5.59
N VAL A 70 10.74 -8.97 -6.75
CA VAL A 70 9.63 -8.22 -7.32
C VAL A 70 8.84 -9.17 -8.21
N PHE A 71 7.58 -9.40 -7.85
CA PHE A 71 6.69 -10.20 -8.67
C PHE A 71 5.68 -9.33 -9.38
N TRP A 72 5.57 -9.59 -10.66
CA TRP A 72 4.54 -9.00 -11.48
C TRP A 72 3.91 -10.13 -12.28
N ASP A 73 2.71 -10.52 -11.86
CA ASP A 73 1.88 -11.36 -12.69
C ASP A 73 0.42 -10.90 -12.64
N TYR A 74 -0.15 -10.76 -13.84
CA TYR A 74 -1.59 -10.60 -14.04
C TYR A 74 -2.32 -11.94 -13.93
N VAL A 75 -1.60 -13.05 -13.85
CA VAL A 75 -2.16 -14.36 -13.53
C VAL A 75 -2.77 -14.26 -12.14
N THR A 76 -4.09 -14.06 -12.13
CA THR A 76 -4.91 -14.51 -11.02
C THR A 76 -4.61 -16.00 -10.82
N ASP A 77 -4.54 -16.48 -9.58
CA ASP A 77 -4.42 -17.93 -9.26
C ASP A 77 -5.52 -18.80 -9.90
N LEU A 78 -6.46 -18.18 -10.62
CA LEU A 78 -7.55 -18.76 -11.40
C LEU A 78 -7.15 -19.19 -12.81
N GLY A 79 -5.89 -19.03 -13.22
CA GLY A 79 -5.33 -19.67 -14.41
C GLY A 79 -5.83 -19.14 -15.76
N ILE A 80 -6.55 -18.01 -15.80
CA ILE A 80 -6.88 -17.30 -17.05
C ILE A 80 -5.96 -16.08 -17.15
N PRO A 81 -4.92 -16.12 -18.01
CA PRO A 81 -4.05 -14.97 -18.21
C PRO A 81 -4.85 -13.85 -18.89
N TYR A 82 -4.96 -12.70 -18.23
CA TYR A 82 -5.47 -11.49 -18.85
C TYR A 82 -4.43 -10.95 -19.84
N ASP A 83 -4.81 -10.87 -21.11
CA ASP A 83 -3.93 -10.41 -22.19
C ASP A 83 -4.41 -9.07 -22.73
N TRP A 84 -3.90 -7.99 -22.11
CA TRP A 84 -4.23 -6.61 -22.49
C TRP A 84 -3.87 -6.29 -23.94
N THR A 85 -2.90 -7.00 -24.54
CA THR A 85 -2.43 -6.72 -25.90
C THR A 85 -3.48 -7.00 -26.97
N LYS A 86 -4.44 -7.90 -26.68
CA LYS A 86 -5.55 -8.21 -27.58
C LYS A 86 -6.64 -7.16 -27.59
N GLU A 87 -6.77 -6.41 -26.51
CA GLU A 87 -7.79 -5.37 -26.36
C GLU A 87 -7.25 -3.99 -26.74
N TRP A 88 -5.94 -3.81 -26.78
CA TRP A 88 -5.29 -2.52 -27.04
C TRP A 88 -5.12 -2.24 -28.54
N TYR A 89 -5.87 -1.27 -29.08
CA TYR A 89 -5.86 -0.93 -30.51
C TYR A 89 -5.11 0.36 -30.84
N TYR A 90 -4.90 1.25 -29.86
CA TYR A 90 -4.23 2.55 -30.05
C TYR A 90 -2.76 2.45 -30.52
N GLY A 91 -2.09 1.34 -30.21
CA GLY A 91 -0.64 1.16 -30.41
C GLY A 91 0.19 1.99 -29.41
N TRP A 92 1.52 1.94 -29.51
CA TRP A 92 2.41 2.72 -28.64
C TRP A 92 3.70 3.07 -29.37
N ASP A 93 3.83 4.33 -29.78
CA ASP A 93 5.00 4.83 -30.50
C ASP A 93 6.02 5.49 -29.55
N ASP A 94 7.17 5.91 -30.08
CA ASP A 94 8.22 6.51 -29.25
C ASP A 94 7.82 7.87 -28.66
N TYR A 95 6.90 8.59 -29.31
CA TYR A 95 6.36 9.83 -28.78
C TYR A 95 5.41 9.57 -27.62
N ASP A 96 4.63 8.48 -27.66
CA ASP A 96 3.82 8.04 -26.52
C ASP A 96 4.70 7.64 -25.32
N LYS A 97 5.84 6.98 -25.58
CA LYS A 97 6.80 6.64 -24.51
C LYS A 97 7.37 7.88 -23.84
N GLU A 98 7.70 8.91 -24.63
CA GLU A 98 8.22 10.18 -24.11
C GLU A 98 7.16 10.93 -23.29
N LEU A 99 5.90 10.92 -23.73
CA LEU A 99 4.82 11.64 -23.06
C LEU A 99 4.24 10.91 -21.84
N PHE A 100 4.12 9.59 -21.90
CA PHE A 100 3.31 8.81 -20.97
C PHE A 100 4.12 7.73 -20.23
N GLY A 101 5.36 7.47 -20.64
CA GLY A 101 6.20 6.39 -20.12
C GLY A 101 5.96 5.04 -20.81
N THR A 102 6.50 3.97 -20.24
CA THR A 102 6.30 2.62 -20.75
C THR A 102 4.93 2.05 -20.36
N LEU A 103 4.35 1.21 -21.22
CA LEU A 103 3.07 0.53 -20.93
C LEU A 103 3.14 -0.41 -19.73
N GLY A 104 4.31 -1.01 -19.49
CA GLY A 104 4.57 -1.88 -18.34
C GLY A 104 5.27 -1.17 -17.19
N TYR A 105 5.40 -1.88 -16.08
CA TYR A 105 6.21 -1.45 -14.95
C TYR A 105 7.69 -1.59 -15.26
N GLU A 106 8.48 -0.70 -14.67
CA GLU A 106 9.92 -0.83 -14.62
C GLU A 106 10.31 -1.56 -13.33
N GLN A 107 11.28 -2.47 -13.43
CA GLN A 107 11.76 -3.20 -12.27
C GLN A 107 12.51 -2.24 -11.33
N PRO A 108 12.07 -2.09 -10.07
CA PRO A 108 12.77 -1.24 -9.13
C PRO A 108 14.13 -1.84 -8.76
N ASN A 109 15.09 -0.97 -8.43
CA ASN A 109 16.46 -1.35 -8.06
C ASN A 109 16.86 -0.93 -6.64
N ALA A 110 15.96 -0.27 -5.91
CA ALA A 110 16.18 0.17 -4.55
C ALA A 110 14.89 0.11 -3.75
N PHE A 111 15.01 -0.12 -2.45
CA PHE A 111 13.88 -0.40 -1.58
C PHE A 111 14.06 0.26 -0.21
N ASN A 112 12.95 0.75 0.32
CA ASN A 112 12.81 1.13 1.71
C ASN A 112 12.29 -0.07 2.48
N VAL A 113 13.01 -0.44 3.55
CA VAL A 113 12.62 -1.53 4.44
C VAL A 113 12.38 -0.97 5.83
N ARG A 114 11.26 -1.36 6.43
CA ARG A 114 10.91 -1.08 7.82
C ARG A 114 10.78 -2.38 8.57
N ARG A 115 11.44 -2.44 9.72
CA ARG A 115 11.45 -3.61 10.61
C ARG A 115 10.78 -3.22 11.90
N TYR A 116 9.67 -3.86 12.21
CA TYR A 116 8.85 -3.58 13.39
C TYR A 116 9.01 -4.69 14.41
N TYR A 117 9.42 -4.33 15.62
CA TYR A 117 9.56 -5.29 16.72
C TYR A 117 8.25 -5.41 17.49
N THR A 118 7.75 -6.64 17.63
CA THR A 118 6.47 -6.95 18.29
C THR A 118 6.65 -7.58 19.67
N GLY A 119 7.88 -7.96 20.04
CA GLY A 119 8.19 -8.51 21.36
C GLY A 119 8.27 -10.04 21.37
N MET A 120 7.84 -10.68 22.46
CA MET A 120 7.89 -12.15 22.61
C MET A 120 6.56 -12.85 22.27
N THR A 121 5.57 -12.08 21.82
CA THR A 121 4.25 -12.58 21.43
C THR A 121 4.08 -12.35 19.93
N PRO A 122 3.72 -13.37 19.14
CA PRO A 122 3.49 -13.20 17.71
C PRO A 122 2.31 -12.24 17.47
N TYR A 123 2.41 -11.42 16.42
CA TYR A 123 1.37 -10.47 16.00
C TYR A 123 0.96 -9.43 17.05
N ALA A 124 1.84 -9.15 18.03
CA ALA A 124 1.61 -8.09 19.00
C ALA A 124 1.83 -6.69 18.39
N PRO A 125 1.30 -5.61 19.00
CA PRO A 125 1.47 -4.25 18.50
C PRO A 125 2.94 -3.84 18.35
N HIS A 126 3.22 -2.97 17.38
CA HIS A 126 4.58 -2.52 17.11
C HIS A 126 5.12 -1.68 18.27
N THR A 127 6.26 -2.08 18.83
CA THR A 127 6.90 -1.38 19.96
C THR A 127 8.11 -0.56 19.54
N ARG A 128 8.76 -0.93 18.43
CA ARG A 128 9.94 -0.25 17.89
C ARG A 128 9.98 -0.44 16.38
N ALA A 129 10.32 0.63 15.66
CA ALA A 129 10.55 0.59 14.21
C ALA A 129 12.02 0.91 13.91
N LEU A 130 12.62 0.14 13.00
CA LEU A 130 13.94 0.41 12.44
C LEU A 130 13.80 0.62 10.93
N SER A 131 14.50 1.61 10.39
CA SER A 131 14.52 1.93 8.97
C SER A 131 15.82 1.51 8.32
N ASN A 132 15.70 0.95 7.12
CA ASN A 132 16.81 0.56 6.26
C ASN A 132 16.50 1.00 4.82
N TYR A 133 17.56 1.37 4.10
CA TYR A 133 17.51 1.62 2.66
C TYR A 133 18.42 0.61 1.98
N VAL A 134 17.94 -0.01 0.92
CA VAL A 134 18.61 -1.07 0.17
C VAL A 134 18.79 -0.62 -1.26
N ASN A 135 20.02 -0.71 -1.78
CA ASN A 135 20.31 -0.56 -3.19
C ASN A 135 20.67 -1.95 -3.74
N GLY A 136 19.82 -2.51 -4.58
CA GLY A 136 19.78 -3.93 -4.92
C GLY A 136 18.61 -4.66 -4.26
N TYR A 137 18.65 -5.99 -4.28
CA TYR A 137 17.53 -6.86 -3.89
C TYR A 137 17.78 -7.60 -2.57
N VAL A 138 18.86 -7.28 -1.86
CA VAL A 138 19.28 -8.02 -0.67
C VAL A 138 19.53 -7.07 0.50
N LEU A 139 18.93 -7.38 1.64
CA LEU A 139 19.24 -6.75 2.93
C LEU A 139 19.80 -7.80 3.89
N GLU A 140 21.04 -7.61 4.32
CA GLU A 140 21.65 -8.37 5.41
C GLU A 140 21.70 -7.51 6.67
N THR A 141 21.04 -7.92 7.75
CA THR A 141 21.07 -7.17 9.01
C THR A 141 20.80 -8.04 10.23
N SER A 142 21.28 -7.61 11.40
CA SER A 142 21.05 -8.29 12.67
C SER A 142 19.67 -7.95 13.25
N PHE A 143 19.06 -8.93 13.91
CA PHE A 143 17.78 -8.79 14.61
C PHE A 143 17.96 -9.17 16.09
N ASP A 144 17.23 -8.49 16.98
CA ASP A 144 17.12 -8.93 18.37
C ASP A 144 16.18 -10.14 18.46
N TRP A 145 16.36 -10.96 19.49
CA TRP A 145 15.48 -12.09 19.78
C TRP A 145 14.03 -11.64 20.01
N GLY A 146 13.09 -12.35 19.40
CA GLY A 146 11.65 -12.07 19.47
C GLY A 146 10.99 -12.09 18.09
N PHE A 147 9.76 -11.58 18.03
CA PHE A 147 8.99 -11.49 16.81
C PHE A 147 9.16 -10.14 16.12
N TRP A 148 9.19 -10.19 14.80
CA TRP A 148 9.34 -9.04 13.93
C TRP A 148 8.36 -9.08 12.77
N ASP A 149 7.93 -7.91 12.34
CA ASP A 149 7.20 -7.71 11.09
C ASP A 149 8.09 -6.87 10.16
N ILE A 150 8.12 -7.21 8.87
CA ILE A 150 8.95 -6.51 7.88
C ILE A 150 8.03 -5.97 6.78
N LEU A 151 8.13 -4.67 6.53
CA LEU A 151 7.52 -3.97 5.41
C LEU A 151 8.61 -3.53 4.45
N ALA A 152 8.46 -3.86 3.17
CA ALA A 152 9.34 -3.39 2.12
C ALA A 152 8.52 -2.71 1.02
N TRP A 153 9.00 -1.59 0.50
CA TRP A 153 8.46 -0.96 -0.71
C TRP A 153 9.58 -0.38 -1.56
N ASN A 154 9.36 -0.24 -2.87
CA ASN A 154 10.40 0.31 -3.73
C ASN A 154 10.59 1.81 -3.52
N ASP A 155 11.82 2.23 -3.75
CA ASP A 155 12.17 3.63 -3.92
C ASP A 155 11.62 4.14 -5.25
N ILE A 156 11.21 5.41 -5.27
CA ILE A 156 10.69 6.06 -6.47
C ILE A 156 11.78 6.95 -7.05
N LYS A 157 12.28 6.58 -8.24
CA LYS A 157 13.25 7.37 -8.99
C LYS A 157 12.60 7.82 -10.29
N THR A 158 12.33 9.11 -10.40
CA THR A 158 11.88 9.74 -11.64
C THR A 158 13.06 10.46 -12.30
N ILE A 159 13.03 10.62 -13.62
CA ILE A 159 14.12 11.24 -14.38
C ILE A 159 14.43 12.67 -13.89
N ASP A 160 13.39 13.37 -13.43
CA ASP A 160 13.48 14.76 -12.99
C ASP A 160 13.60 14.90 -11.45
N ASP A 161 13.73 13.80 -10.70
CA ASP A 161 13.70 13.76 -9.23
C ASP A 161 12.44 14.40 -8.61
N ILE A 162 11.37 14.54 -9.39
CA ILE A 162 10.06 15.02 -8.93
C ILE A 162 9.14 13.82 -8.72
N GLN A 163 8.64 13.68 -7.49
CA GLN A 163 7.76 12.59 -7.09
C GLN A 163 6.39 13.14 -6.68
N SER A 164 5.33 12.46 -7.13
CA SER A 164 3.94 12.73 -6.78
C SER A 164 3.51 11.97 -5.53
N LEU A 165 4.05 10.76 -5.35
CA LEU A 165 3.83 9.92 -4.16
C LEU A 165 4.42 10.54 -2.88
N ILE A 166 3.61 10.50 -1.82
CA ILE A 166 4.00 10.89 -0.47
C ILE A 166 3.71 9.71 0.46
N PHE A 167 4.66 9.40 1.33
CA PHE A 167 4.54 8.36 2.34
C PHE A 167 4.30 8.98 3.72
N ASP A 168 3.18 8.62 4.34
CA ASP A 168 2.94 8.89 5.76
C ASP A 168 3.37 7.69 6.59
N GLU A 169 4.51 7.85 7.24
CA GLU A 169 5.09 6.90 8.20
C GLU A 169 4.91 7.36 9.66
N THR A 170 4.28 8.52 9.87
CA THR A 170 4.30 9.22 11.17
C THR A 170 3.01 9.07 11.96
N THR A 171 1.89 8.86 11.27
CA THR A 171 0.57 8.76 11.93
C THR A 171 0.47 7.50 12.81
N THR A 172 1.05 6.38 12.39
CA THR A 172 1.03 5.13 13.15
C THR A 172 2.32 4.34 12.94
N LEU A 173 2.72 3.53 13.94
CA LEU A 173 3.77 2.53 13.75
C LEU A 173 3.26 1.29 13.01
N ASP A 174 1.95 1.03 13.03
CA ASP A 174 1.35 -0.20 12.52
C ASP A 174 1.09 -0.16 11.01
N SER A 175 1.11 1.02 10.39
CA SER A 175 0.86 1.17 8.96
C SER A 175 1.59 2.34 8.34
N VAL A 176 2.02 2.15 7.09
CA VAL A 176 2.50 3.19 6.19
C VAL A 176 1.46 3.41 5.10
N THR A 177 1.09 4.67 4.88
CA THR A 177 0.12 5.03 3.83
C THR A 177 0.81 5.82 2.74
N ALA A 178 0.66 5.40 1.49
CA ALA A 178 1.09 6.14 0.31
C ALA A 178 -0.10 6.90 -0.30
N TYR A 179 0.08 8.16 -0.67
CA TYR A 179 -0.97 8.99 -1.29
C TYR A 179 -0.36 10.06 -2.22
N THR A 180 -1.19 10.68 -3.05
CA THR A 180 -0.79 11.82 -3.90
C THR A 180 -1.54 13.10 -3.53
N ASN A 181 -1.05 14.24 -4.03
CA ASN A 181 -1.67 15.55 -3.84
C ASN A 181 -2.61 15.94 -4.98
N MET A 182 -3.42 16.98 -4.73
CA MET A 182 -4.32 17.57 -5.73
C MET A 182 -3.54 18.37 -6.77
N THR A 183 -4.00 18.30 -8.02
CA THR A 183 -3.52 19.11 -9.15
C THR A 183 -4.17 20.50 -9.14
N MET A 184 -4.00 21.25 -10.24
CA MET A 184 -4.78 22.47 -10.52
C MET A 184 -6.07 22.22 -11.32
N ASN A 185 -6.24 21.01 -11.87
CA ASN A 185 -7.36 20.67 -12.73
C ASN A 185 -8.62 20.39 -11.90
N SER A 186 -9.77 20.83 -12.42
CA SER A 186 -11.05 20.67 -11.72
C SER A 186 -11.50 19.22 -11.72
N SER A 187 -11.96 18.72 -10.58
CA SER A 187 -12.67 17.45 -10.52
C SER A 187 -14.15 17.69 -10.82
N ARG A 188 -14.66 17.07 -11.89
CA ARG A 188 -16.04 17.28 -12.35
C ARG A 188 -16.99 16.16 -11.93
N TYR A 189 -16.52 14.92 -11.87
CA TYR A 189 -17.34 13.73 -11.62
C TYR A 189 -16.83 12.93 -10.43
N HIS A 190 -17.76 12.34 -9.68
CA HIS A 190 -17.54 11.32 -8.63
C HIS A 190 -16.28 11.50 -7.74
N ALA A 191 -16.05 12.71 -7.22
CA ALA A 191 -15.12 12.99 -6.12
C ALA A 191 -15.84 13.72 -4.99
N PRO A 192 -16.52 13.01 -4.07
CA PRO A 192 -17.47 13.61 -3.12
C PRO A 192 -16.84 14.65 -2.18
N LYS A 193 -15.52 14.62 -2.00
CA LYS A 193 -14.79 15.49 -1.05
C LYS A 193 -13.87 16.52 -1.71
N TYR A 194 -13.63 16.44 -3.02
CA TYR A 194 -12.54 17.16 -3.67
C TYR A 194 -13.00 17.95 -4.89
N THR A 195 -12.57 19.19 -4.97
CA THR A 195 -12.87 20.10 -6.09
C THR A 195 -11.84 20.04 -7.21
N ARG A 196 -10.71 19.35 -6.99
CA ARG A 196 -9.63 19.18 -7.96
C ARG A 196 -9.27 17.71 -8.12
N SER A 197 -8.76 17.37 -9.29
CA SER A 197 -8.19 16.06 -9.55
C SER A 197 -6.85 15.88 -8.82
N PHE A 198 -6.31 14.67 -8.86
CA PHE A 198 -5.07 14.29 -8.19
C PHE A 198 -4.02 13.84 -9.19
N TYR A 199 -2.76 14.02 -8.82
CA TYR A 199 -1.63 13.52 -9.59
C TYR A 199 -1.66 11.98 -9.60
N GLN A 200 -1.22 11.43 -10.72
CA GLN A 200 -0.97 10.00 -10.86
C GLN A 200 0.17 9.57 -9.91
N PRO A 201 0.03 8.46 -9.17
CA PRO A 201 1.15 7.89 -8.45
C PRO A 201 2.17 7.28 -9.42
N GLU A 202 3.41 7.11 -8.98
CA GLU A 202 4.42 6.33 -9.69
C GLU A 202 4.28 4.81 -9.44
N GLY A 203 5.05 4.01 -10.19
CA GLY A 203 5.07 2.56 -10.05
C GLY A 203 5.52 2.15 -8.65
N LEU A 204 4.60 1.63 -7.85
CA LEU A 204 4.81 1.32 -6.45
C LEU A 204 4.49 -0.15 -6.20
N PHE A 205 5.44 -0.80 -5.54
CA PHE A 205 5.42 -2.19 -5.15
C PHE A 205 5.66 -2.27 -3.65
N ALA A 206 4.93 -3.14 -2.98
CA ALA A 206 5.11 -3.36 -1.55
C ALA A 206 4.90 -4.83 -1.18
N ALA A 207 5.53 -5.23 -0.08
CA ALA A 207 5.36 -6.51 0.56
C ALA A 207 5.38 -6.33 2.08
N TYR A 208 4.57 -7.12 2.78
CA TYR A 208 4.50 -7.10 4.22
C TYR A 208 4.42 -8.53 4.77
N GLU A 209 5.41 -8.88 5.58
CA GLU A 209 5.52 -10.17 6.25
C GLU A 209 5.44 -10.00 7.76
N GLN A 210 4.63 -10.83 8.43
CA GLN A 210 4.33 -10.70 9.85
C GLN A 210 4.70 -11.94 10.66
N GLY A 211 5.02 -11.73 11.93
CA GLY A 211 5.23 -12.82 12.87
C GLY A 211 6.52 -13.60 12.61
N ILE A 212 7.55 -12.92 12.07
CA ILE A 212 8.86 -13.53 11.83
C ILE A 212 9.50 -13.83 13.18
N ASP A 213 9.59 -15.11 13.51
CA ASP A 213 10.23 -15.57 14.74
C ASP A 213 11.76 -15.56 14.61
N ILE A 214 12.40 -14.74 15.44
CA ILE A 214 13.84 -14.74 15.67
C ILE A 214 14.07 -15.39 17.04
N ASN A 215 14.24 -16.72 17.05
CA ASN A 215 14.33 -17.52 18.26
C ASN A 215 15.76 -17.91 18.63
N ARG A 216 16.02 -17.99 19.94
CA ARG A 216 17.32 -18.38 20.51
C ARG A 216 17.75 -19.80 20.20
N ASN A 217 16.80 -20.66 19.82
CA ASN A 217 17.06 -22.05 19.49
C ASN A 217 17.62 -22.21 18.07
N LEU A 218 17.65 -21.12 17.28
CA LEU A 218 18.15 -21.08 15.90
C LEU A 218 17.35 -21.99 14.96
N ASN A 219 16.07 -22.21 15.27
CA ASN A 219 15.16 -22.92 14.39
C ASN A 219 14.93 -22.08 13.12
N ASP A 220 15.00 -22.73 11.96
CA ASP A 220 14.92 -22.13 10.61
C ASP A 220 16.11 -21.22 10.24
N PHE A 221 17.22 -21.31 10.97
CA PHE A 221 18.50 -20.73 10.58
C PHE A 221 19.41 -21.83 10.02
N TYR A 222 20.20 -21.49 9.00
CA TYR A 222 21.37 -22.30 8.62
C TYR A 222 22.63 -21.62 9.11
N TYR A 223 23.69 -22.39 9.29
CA TYR A 223 24.99 -21.87 9.69
C TYR A 223 25.85 -21.68 8.44
N ASP A 224 26.33 -20.45 8.24
CA ASP A 224 27.28 -20.08 7.20
C ASP A 224 28.70 -20.28 7.77
N GLU A 225 29.37 -21.35 7.33
CA GLU A 225 30.73 -21.70 7.78
C GLU A 225 31.79 -20.70 7.33
N GLU A 226 31.60 -20.02 6.20
CA GLU A 226 32.57 -19.04 5.69
C GLU A 226 32.54 -17.75 6.50
N ARG A 227 31.34 -17.34 6.92
CA ARG A 227 31.11 -16.12 7.70
C ARG A 227 31.04 -16.36 9.20
N ASP A 228 31.00 -17.61 9.65
CA ASP A 228 30.93 -18.05 11.05
C ASP A 228 29.72 -17.44 11.80
N LEU A 229 28.56 -17.45 11.13
CA LEU A 229 27.31 -16.78 11.54
C LEU A 229 26.08 -17.64 11.21
N TRP A 230 25.01 -17.47 12.00
CA TRP A 230 23.70 -18.07 11.71
C TRP A 230 22.85 -17.13 10.88
N VAL A 231 22.30 -17.66 9.79
CA VAL A 231 21.54 -16.90 8.79
C VAL A 231 20.15 -17.47 8.62
N LYS A 232 19.13 -16.60 8.62
CA LYS A 232 17.77 -16.94 8.22
C LYS A 232 17.44 -16.21 6.93
N ASN A 233 17.10 -16.97 5.89
CA ASN A 233 16.66 -16.41 4.62
C ASN A 233 15.16 -16.14 4.66
N ILE A 234 14.76 -14.94 4.24
CA ILE A 234 13.37 -14.55 4.07
C ILE A 234 13.24 -14.01 2.65
N ASN A 235 12.30 -14.57 1.88
CA ASN A 235 12.04 -14.13 0.52
C ASN A 235 10.72 -13.37 0.56
N MET A 236 10.77 -12.06 0.30
CA MET A 236 9.59 -11.20 0.24
C MET A 236 9.22 -10.96 -1.21
N LEU A 237 7.96 -11.26 -1.53
CA LEU A 237 7.40 -11.06 -2.86
C LEU A 237 6.69 -9.70 -2.93
N LEU A 238 7.32 -8.71 -3.54
CA LEU A 238 6.75 -7.38 -3.71
C LEU A 238 5.74 -7.36 -4.86
N GLU A 239 4.51 -6.99 -4.53
CA GLU A 239 3.41 -6.90 -5.48
C GLU A 239 3.08 -5.43 -5.81
N PRO A 240 2.54 -5.14 -7.01
CA PRO A 240 2.13 -3.78 -7.36
C PRO A 240 0.95 -3.33 -6.49
N VAL A 241 1.08 -2.14 -5.91
CA VAL A 241 0.01 -1.44 -5.16
C VAL A 241 -0.50 -0.20 -5.91
N THR A 242 0.11 0.13 -7.04
CA THR A 242 -0.43 1.04 -8.05
C THR A 242 -0.65 0.27 -9.34
N TYR A 243 -1.73 0.57 -10.06
CA TYR A 243 -2.22 -0.16 -11.22
C TYR A 243 -2.22 0.72 -12.46
N ILE A 244 -1.83 0.13 -13.60
CA ILE A 244 -1.84 0.79 -14.91
C ILE A 244 -3.18 0.53 -15.61
N TYR A 245 -3.86 1.61 -15.96
CA TYR A 245 -5.05 1.60 -16.80
C TYR A 245 -4.69 2.20 -18.16
N LEU A 246 -4.99 1.48 -19.23
CA LEU A 246 -4.82 1.94 -20.60
C LEU A 246 -6.19 2.34 -21.11
N THR A 247 -6.41 3.62 -21.35
CA THR A 247 -7.71 4.10 -21.80
C THR A 247 -7.66 4.34 -23.30
N GLN A 248 -8.72 3.93 -24.00
CA GLN A 248 -8.90 4.22 -25.41
C GLN A 248 -10.35 4.57 -25.71
N VAL A 249 -10.55 5.65 -26.46
CA VAL A 249 -11.83 6.02 -27.05
C VAL A 249 -11.71 5.80 -28.55
N ILE A 250 -12.53 4.91 -29.09
CA ILE A 250 -12.53 4.51 -30.49
C ILE A 250 -13.65 5.26 -31.20
N PHE A 251 -13.29 5.93 -32.29
CA PHE A 251 -14.18 6.79 -33.06
C PHE A 251 -14.51 6.10 -34.40
N HIS A 252 -15.57 5.29 -34.40
CA HIS A 252 -16.12 4.71 -35.63
C HIS A 252 -16.74 5.79 -36.50
N ASN A 253 -16.63 5.65 -37.82
CA ASN A 253 -17.24 6.57 -38.79
C ASN A 253 -16.90 8.06 -38.58
N ASN A 254 -15.73 8.40 -38.01
CA ASN A 254 -15.43 9.79 -37.66
C ASN A 254 -15.53 10.75 -38.85
N LYS A 255 -15.08 10.33 -40.06
CA LYS A 255 -15.20 11.11 -41.32
C LYS A 255 -14.74 12.58 -41.16
N GLY A 256 -13.76 12.83 -40.28
CA GLY A 256 -13.25 14.16 -39.97
C GLY A 256 -14.18 15.04 -39.10
N ARG A 257 -15.16 14.47 -38.39
CA ARG A 257 -16.05 15.21 -37.47
C ARG A 257 -15.31 15.66 -36.22
N VAL A 258 -14.59 14.76 -35.57
CA VAL A 258 -13.63 15.06 -34.50
C VAL A 258 -12.25 15.22 -35.12
N VAL A 259 -11.59 16.33 -34.84
CA VAL A 259 -10.29 16.66 -35.42
C VAL A 259 -9.13 16.47 -34.44
N ALA A 260 -9.42 16.56 -33.14
CA ALA A 260 -8.49 16.34 -32.04
C ALA A 260 -9.25 16.05 -30.73
N VAL A 261 -8.51 15.64 -29.69
CA VAL A 261 -8.97 15.64 -28.31
C VAL A 261 -8.11 16.61 -27.50
N GLU A 262 -8.66 17.15 -26.42
CA GLU A 262 -7.87 17.86 -25.42
C GLU A 262 -6.82 16.88 -24.87
N GLY A 263 -5.59 17.37 -24.63
CA GLY A 263 -4.47 16.52 -24.24
C GLY A 263 -4.60 15.87 -22.86
N ASN A 264 -5.70 16.11 -22.14
CA ASN A 264 -5.99 15.61 -20.80
C ASN A 264 -7.34 14.91 -20.78
N ALA A 265 -7.44 13.89 -19.94
CA ALA A 265 -8.64 13.15 -19.62
C ALA A 265 -8.64 12.82 -18.12
N ASN A 266 -9.80 12.42 -17.61
CA ASN A 266 -9.98 12.11 -16.21
C ASN A 266 -10.59 10.72 -16.04
N LEU A 267 -10.20 10.04 -14.96
CA LEU A 267 -10.88 8.85 -14.45
C LEU A 267 -11.29 9.10 -13.00
N SER A 268 -12.59 9.09 -12.75
CA SER A 268 -13.21 9.31 -11.44
C SER A 268 -13.55 7.99 -10.75
N GLY A 269 -13.67 8.05 -9.42
CA GLY A 269 -13.99 6.88 -8.58
C GLY A 269 -12.78 6.10 -8.08
N MET A 270 -11.57 6.57 -8.37
CA MET A 270 -10.34 5.89 -7.99
C MET A 270 -9.92 6.21 -6.55
N ALA A 271 -9.13 5.35 -5.93
CA ALA A 271 -8.64 5.57 -4.57
C ALA A 271 -7.54 6.63 -4.51
N ARG A 272 -7.59 7.48 -3.46
CA ARG A 272 -6.59 8.51 -3.18
C ARG A 272 -5.26 7.98 -2.65
N SER A 273 -5.30 6.82 -2.01
CA SER A 273 -4.19 6.31 -1.21
C SER A 273 -4.21 4.79 -1.16
N VAL A 274 -3.13 4.21 -0.66
CA VAL A 274 -3.04 2.78 -0.34
C VAL A 274 -2.28 2.59 0.97
N VAL A 275 -2.71 1.62 1.77
CA VAL A 275 -1.97 1.20 2.96
C VAL A 275 -1.00 0.09 2.55
N LEU A 276 0.31 0.33 2.66
CA LEU A 276 1.34 -0.58 2.13
C LEU A 276 1.38 -1.92 2.85
N ASN A 277 1.08 -1.93 4.15
CA ASN A 277 1.07 -3.15 4.96
C ASN A 277 -0.02 -4.13 4.52
N SER A 278 -1.16 -3.62 4.07
CA SER A 278 -2.31 -4.45 3.71
C SER A 278 -2.57 -4.53 2.22
N GLY A 279 -1.98 -3.64 1.41
CA GLY A 279 -2.30 -3.44 0.00
C GLY A 279 -3.72 -2.93 -0.27
N ILE A 280 -4.49 -2.59 0.77
CA ILE A 280 -5.87 -2.11 0.63
C ILE A 280 -5.84 -0.62 0.27
N ALA A 281 -6.49 -0.28 -0.83
CA ALA A 281 -6.65 1.10 -1.25
C ALA A 281 -7.63 1.85 -0.33
N GLY A 282 -7.38 3.15 -0.14
CA GLY A 282 -8.18 4.01 0.73
C GLY A 282 -9.63 4.15 0.29
N SER A 283 -10.49 4.59 1.21
CA SER A 283 -11.93 4.76 0.98
C SER A 283 -12.31 6.06 0.28
N ASP A 284 -11.37 7.00 0.15
CA ASP A 284 -11.62 8.30 -0.46
C ASP A 284 -11.52 8.22 -1.99
N ALA A 285 -12.67 8.32 -2.66
CA ALA A 285 -12.77 8.42 -4.11
C ALA A 285 -12.33 9.80 -4.63
N ILE A 286 -11.50 9.75 -5.66
CA ILE A 286 -10.90 10.91 -6.33
C ILE A 286 -11.05 10.82 -7.85
N VAL A 287 -10.75 11.94 -8.50
CA VAL A 287 -10.49 11.99 -9.94
C VAL A 287 -8.98 11.99 -10.16
N VAL A 288 -8.49 11.09 -11.00
CA VAL A 288 -7.11 11.11 -11.48
C VAL A 288 -7.09 11.71 -12.87
N ASP A 289 -6.27 12.75 -13.04
CA ASP A 289 -6.06 13.44 -14.31
C ASP A 289 -4.83 12.87 -15.02
N TYR A 290 -4.97 12.60 -16.30
CA TYR A 290 -3.93 11.95 -17.10
C TYR A 290 -3.96 12.45 -18.54
N ASN A 291 -2.82 12.32 -19.21
CA ASN A 291 -2.67 12.80 -20.56
C ASN A 291 -3.23 11.78 -21.57
N VAL A 292 -3.81 12.30 -22.65
CA VAL A 292 -4.31 11.51 -23.79
C VAL A 292 -3.82 12.11 -25.10
N ARG A 293 -3.70 11.28 -26.13
CA ARG A 293 -3.32 11.71 -27.47
C ARG A 293 -4.22 11.09 -28.52
N PHE A 294 -4.64 11.90 -29.47
CA PHE A 294 -5.46 11.48 -30.60
C PHE A 294 -4.59 10.98 -31.76
N LYS A 295 -4.90 9.80 -32.29
CA LYS A 295 -4.32 9.23 -33.51
C LYS A 295 -5.42 8.99 -34.53
N LYS A 296 -5.06 9.23 -35.78
CA LYS A 296 -5.95 9.02 -36.93
C LYS A 296 -5.54 7.79 -37.71
N ASP A 297 -6.49 7.26 -38.43
CA ASP A 297 -6.31 6.16 -39.36
C ASP A 297 -5.72 4.87 -38.72
N CYS A 298 -6.15 4.56 -37.50
CA CYS A 298 -5.75 3.36 -36.76
C CYS A 298 -6.49 2.13 -37.29
N ASN A 299 -5.82 0.98 -37.32
CA ASN A 299 -6.44 -0.28 -37.69
C ASN A 299 -7.02 -0.98 -36.46
N MET A 300 -8.33 -1.20 -36.46
CA MET A 300 -9.02 -2.04 -35.49
C MET A 300 -9.66 -3.21 -36.24
N ASN A 301 -9.06 -4.39 -36.15
CA ASN A 301 -9.60 -5.63 -36.74
C ASN A 301 -10.02 -5.51 -38.22
N GLY A 302 -9.30 -4.69 -39.00
CA GLY A 302 -9.60 -4.45 -40.42
C GLY A 302 -10.49 -3.23 -40.71
N GLU A 303 -11.09 -2.62 -39.69
CA GLU A 303 -11.73 -1.31 -39.78
C GLU A 303 -10.69 -0.19 -39.62
N ASN A 304 -10.88 0.90 -40.38
CA ASN A 304 -10.09 2.12 -40.19
C ASN A 304 -10.85 3.08 -39.27
N VAL A 305 -10.30 3.34 -38.09
CA VAL A 305 -10.91 4.14 -37.03
C VAL A 305 -9.93 5.19 -36.51
N ASP A 306 -10.43 6.27 -35.94
CA ASP A 306 -9.57 7.18 -35.17
C ASP A 306 -9.62 6.78 -33.69
N ILE A 307 -8.53 6.95 -32.94
CA ILE A 307 -8.46 6.52 -31.54
C ILE A 307 -7.78 7.59 -30.68
N ALA A 308 -8.41 7.97 -29.56
CA ALA A 308 -7.76 8.71 -28.49
C ALA A 308 -7.30 7.74 -27.42
N GLY A 309 -6.00 7.68 -27.15
CA GLY A 309 -5.42 6.75 -26.18
C GLY A 309 -4.64 7.46 -25.09
N GLY A 310 -4.60 6.87 -23.90
CA GLY A 310 -3.81 7.35 -22.78
C GLY A 310 -3.39 6.23 -21.85
N ARG A 311 -2.41 6.54 -21.01
CA ARG A 311 -1.96 5.70 -19.90
C ARG A 311 -2.19 6.44 -18.60
N LEU A 312 -2.86 5.77 -17.69
CA LEU A 312 -3.21 6.26 -16.37
C LEU A 312 -2.59 5.32 -15.32
N MET A 313 -1.99 5.88 -14.28
CA MET A 313 -1.67 5.14 -13.07
C MET A 313 -2.57 5.56 -11.91
N SER A 314 -2.96 4.61 -11.06
CA SER A 314 -3.82 4.84 -9.90
C SER A 314 -3.55 3.84 -8.78
N PHE A 315 -3.98 4.10 -7.54
CA PHE A 315 -3.99 3.10 -6.45
C PHE A 315 -5.07 2.02 -6.62
N GLY A 316 -5.92 2.14 -7.64
CA GLY A 316 -7.00 1.20 -7.94
C GLY A 316 -8.34 1.61 -7.34
N MET A 317 -9.23 0.63 -7.15
CA MET A 317 -10.58 0.81 -6.62
C MET A 317 -10.58 1.02 -5.10
N CYS A 318 -11.51 1.82 -4.58
CA CYS A 318 -11.58 2.12 -3.15
C CYS A 318 -11.87 0.88 -2.29
N ASN A 319 -11.19 0.76 -1.15
CA ASN A 319 -11.34 -0.36 -0.19
C ASN A 319 -11.04 -1.75 -0.78
N ILE A 320 -10.43 -1.83 -1.97
CA ILE A 320 -10.03 -3.09 -2.60
C ILE A 320 -8.52 -3.25 -2.45
N ASN A 321 -8.07 -4.45 -2.08
CA ASN A 321 -6.71 -4.87 -2.33
C ASN A 321 -6.68 -5.58 -3.67
N GLY A 322 -6.15 -4.94 -4.71
CA GLY A 322 -6.16 -5.51 -6.04
C GLY A 322 -5.45 -6.86 -6.11
N THR A 323 -4.34 -7.07 -5.38
CA THR A 323 -3.54 -8.32 -5.41
C THR A 323 -4.23 -9.47 -4.68
N ARG A 324 -4.62 -9.27 -3.41
CA ARG A 324 -5.19 -10.30 -2.51
C ARG A 324 -6.71 -10.49 -2.62
N PHE A 325 -7.42 -9.66 -3.38
CA PHE A 325 -8.87 -9.81 -3.56
C PHE A 325 -9.25 -11.10 -4.31
N ALA A 326 -8.43 -11.54 -5.28
CA ALA A 326 -8.68 -12.76 -6.06
C ALA A 326 -8.56 -14.03 -5.20
N GLU A 327 -7.59 -14.07 -4.29
CA GLU A 327 -7.30 -15.19 -3.39
C GLU A 327 -8.40 -15.38 -2.33
N SER A 328 -8.84 -14.27 -1.71
CA SER A 328 -9.73 -14.32 -0.54
C SER A 328 -11.20 -14.67 -0.86
N ARG A 329 -11.64 -14.52 -2.11
CA ARG A 329 -13.03 -14.76 -2.51
C ARG A 329 -13.25 -15.95 -3.46
N GLY A 330 -12.26 -16.84 -3.59
CA GLY A 330 -12.46 -18.10 -4.32
C GLY A 330 -12.77 -17.92 -5.81
N GLY A 331 -12.12 -16.95 -6.45
CA GLY A 331 -12.21 -16.79 -7.89
C GLY A 331 -13.15 -15.72 -8.41
N VAL A 332 -13.33 -14.63 -7.65
CA VAL A 332 -14.13 -13.50 -8.10
C VAL A 332 -13.43 -12.75 -9.24
N THR A 333 -14.11 -12.67 -10.39
CA THR A 333 -13.62 -12.03 -11.62
C THR A 333 -13.94 -10.52 -11.69
N ARG A 334 -14.54 -9.96 -10.64
CA ARG A 334 -15.02 -8.57 -10.59
C ARG A 334 -15.02 -8.04 -9.16
N ALA A 335 -14.33 -6.94 -8.89
CA ALA A 335 -14.43 -6.23 -7.62
C ALA A 335 -15.60 -5.24 -7.64
N ASP A 336 -16.21 -4.96 -6.49
CA ASP A 336 -17.24 -3.94 -6.35
C ASP A 336 -16.96 -3.13 -5.09
N ASP A 337 -16.68 -1.84 -5.29
CA ASP A 337 -16.44 -0.85 -4.24
C ASP A 337 -17.70 -0.01 -3.94
N GLY A 338 -18.81 -0.25 -4.64
CA GLY A 338 -20.05 0.52 -4.50
C GLY A 338 -19.97 1.95 -5.06
N ILE A 339 -18.92 2.24 -5.85
CA ILE A 339 -18.58 3.54 -6.40
C ILE A 339 -18.78 3.49 -7.91
N LYS A 340 -19.34 4.55 -8.49
CA LYS A 340 -19.46 4.67 -9.95
C LYS A 340 -18.19 5.28 -10.50
N HIS A 341 -17.68 4.69 -11.58
CA HIS A 341 -16.46 5.14 -12.23
C HIS A 341 -16.81 5.80 -13.55
N TYR A 342 -16.35 7.04 -13.74
CA TYR A 342 -16.55 7.79 -14.98
C TYR A 342 -15.24 8.21 -15.60
N MET A 343 -15.15 8.06 -16.91
CA MET A 343 -14.09 8.60 -17.74
C MET A 343 -14.62 9.80 -18.52
N ASP A 344 -13.89 10.91 -18.52
CA ASP A 344 -14.23 12.06 -19.36
C ASP A 344 -13.10 12.47 -20.31
N VAL A 345 -13.50 12.84 -21.53
CA VAL A 345 -12.61 13.29 -22.61
C VAL A 345 -13.24 14.48 -23.32
N THR A 346 -12.49 15.56 -23.48
CA THR A 346 -12.90 16.70 -24.30
C THR A 346 -12.50 16.50 -25.76
N MET A 347 -13.47 16.56 -26.66
CA MET A 347 -13.28 16.39 -28.09
C MET A 347 -13.40 17.73 -28.82
N GLN A 348 -12.52 17.97 -29.78
CA GLN A 348 -12.58 19.11 -30.69
C GLN A 348 -13.20 18.69 -32.02
N PHE A 349 -14.29 19.36 -32.40
CA PHE A 349 -15.03 19.11 -33.64
C PHE A 349 -14.56 20.03 -34.78
N SER A 350 -14.78 19.58 -36.02
CA SER A 350 -14.36 20.28 -37.25
C SER A 350 -15.03 21.64 -37.47
N ASN A 351 -16.13 21.92 -36.76
CA ASN A 351 -16.74 23.26 -36.73
C ASN A 351 -16.04 24.23 -35.75
N GLY A 352 -14.91 23.82 -35.16
CA GLY A 352 -14.11 24.60 -34.20
C GLY A 352 -14.71 24.65 -32.81
N MET A 353 -15.57 23.68 -32.48
CA MET A 353 -16.25 23.58 -31.19
C MET A 353 -15.69 22.44 -30.35
N ASP A 354 -15.64 22.63 -29.04
CA ASP A 354 -15.21 21.59 -28.09
C ASP A 354 -16.40 21.11 -27.26
N SER A 355 -16.41 19.81 -26.90
CA SER A 355 -17.39 19.21 -25.99
C SER A 355 -16.74 18.13 -25.14
N THR A 356 -17.00 18.14 -23.83
CA THR A 356 -16.57 17.08 -22.92
C THR A 356 -17.62 15.97 -22.91
N PHE A 357 -17.22 14.74 -23.16
CA PHE A 357 -18.10 13.57 -23.06
C PHE A 357 -17.73 12.77 -21.82
N VAL A 358 -18.74 12.17 -21.20
CA VAL A 358 -18.61 11.43 -19.93
C VAL A 358 -19.12 10.01 -20.16
N PHE A 359 -18.31 9.02 -19.81
CA PHE A 359 -18.59 7.61 -20.02
C PHE A 359 -18.61 6.92 -18.66
N GLU A 360 -19.69 6.20 -18.36
CA GLU A 360 -19.74 5.33 -17.18
C GLU A 360 -18.94 4.05 -17.50
N VAL A 361 -17.77 3.90 -16.89
CA VAL A 361 -16.83 2.77 -17.11
C VAL A 361 -16.75 1.84 -15.91
N THR A 362 -17.71 1.94 -14.97
CA THR A 362 -17.82 1.13 -13.74
C THR A 362 -17.58 -0.36 -14.02
N ASP A 363 -18.31 -0.94 -14.96
CA ASP A 363 -18.23 -2.37 -15.26
C ASP A 363 -16.85 -2.82 -15.75
N GLN A 364 -16.16 -1.97 -16.50
CA GLN A 364 -14.81 -2.25 -16.99
C GLN A 364 -13.79 -2.13 -15.86
N VAL A 365 -13.83 -1.05 -15.07
CA VAL A 365 -12.94 -0.86 -13.91
C VAL A 365 -13.10 -1.99 -12.90
N GLN A 366 -14.33 -2.39 -12.62
CA GLN A 366 -14.65 -3.48 -11.70
C GLN A 366 -14.12 -4.84 -12.18
N LYS A 367 -14.16 -5.12 -13.49
CA LYS A 367 -13.52 -6.32 -14.08
C LYS A 367 -11.99 -6.21 -14.12
N ARG A 368 -11.45 -5.00 -14.08
CA ARG A 368 -10.02 -4.65 -14.23
C ARG A 368 -9.47 -3.96 -12.98
N PHE A 369 -9.78 -4.54 -11.83
CA PHE A 369 -9.37 -4.03 -10.52
C PHE A 369 -7.85 -4.09 -10.26
N LYS A 370 -7.09 -4.83 -11.09
CA LYS A 370 -5.61 -4.83 -11.14
C LYS A 370 -5.04 -3.95 -12.28
N GLY A 371 -5.85 -3.08 -12.88
CA GLY A 371 -5.50 -2.38 -14.11
C GLY A 371 -5.80 -3.20 -15.36
N GLY A 372 -5.59 -2.59 -16.52
CA GLY A 372 -5.91 -3.15 -17.83
C GLY A 372 -6.49 -2.11 -18.79
N VAL A 373 -7.03 -2.59 -19.92
CA VAL A 373 -7.60 -1.73 -20.95
C VAL A 373 -9.04 -1.33 -20.58
N ILE A 374 -9.34 -0.04 -20.72
CA ILE A 374 -10.68 0.55 -20.69
C ILE A 374 -10.97 1.07 -22.10
N THR A 375 -12.02 0.56 -22.73
CA THR A 375 -12.39 0.88 -24.11
C THR A 375 -13.76 1.54 -24.13
N VAL A 376 -13.87 2.67 -24.83
CA VAL A 376 -15.15 3.32 -25.12
C VAL A 376 -15.30 3.38 -26.62
N GLU A 377 -16.37 2.80 -27.17
CA GLU A 377 -16.63 2.79 -28.61
C GLU A 377 -17.73 3.79 -28.97
N LEU A 378 -17.44 4.69 -29.92
CA LEU A 378 -18.35 5.74 -30.34
C LEU A 378 -18.63 5.65 -31.83
N ASP A 379 -19.90 5.50 -32.21
CA ASP A 379 -20.33 5.74 -33.58
C ASP A 379 -20.54 7.24 -33.81
N MET A 380 -19.58 7.87 -34.49
CA MET A 380 -19.60 9.30 -34.70
C MET A 380 -20.73 9.78 -35.59
N ASP A 381 -21.40 8.89 -36.35
CA ASP A 381 -22.62 9.26 -37.07
C ASP A 381 -23.76 9.64 -36.10
N THR A 382 -23.80 9.05 -34.90
CA THR A 382 -24.83 9.27 -33.86
C THR A 382 -24.51 10.42 -32.91
N VAL A 383 -23.23 10.73 -32.68
CA VAL A 383 -22.79 11.76 -31.72
C VAL A 383 -23.18 13.16 -32.22
N PRO A 384 -23.96 13.96 -31.46
CA PRO A 384 -24.38 15.28 -31.91
C PRO A 384 -23.21 16.25 -32.04
N ILE A 385 -23.20 17.05 -33.11
CA ILE A 385 -22.19 18.11 -33.28
C ILE A 385 -22.59 19.31 -32.40
N PRO A 386 -21.72 19.79 -31.49
CA PRO A 386 -22.00 20.94 -30.65
C PRO A 386 -22.23 22.22 -31.49
N LYS A 387 -23.28 22.98 -31.16
CA LYS A 387 -23.75 24.13 -31.98
C LYS A 387 -23.35 25.52 -31.45
N ARG A 388 -22.90 25.66 -30.20
CA ARG A 388 -22.68 26.97 -29.55
C ARG A 388 -21.21 27.26 -29.28
N LYS A 389 -20.66 28.33 -29.88
CA LYS A 389 -19.34 28.90 -29.54
C LYS A 389 -19.30 29.41 -28.09
N GLY A 390 -18.35 28.91 -27.31
CA GLY A 390 -18.11 29.33 -25.92
C GLY A 390 -18.73 28.35 -24.91
N GLY A 391 -17.87 27.85 -24.02
CA GLY A 391 -18.15 26.71 -23.15
C GLY A 391 -19.34 26.86 -22.21
N SER A 392 -19.97 25.73 -21.94
CA SER A 392 -20.62 25.34 -20.67
C SER A 392 -21.44 24.08 -20.94
N GLY A 393 -21.06 22.98 -20.31
CA GLY A 393 -21.90 21.82 -19.97
C GLY A 393 -22.70 21.20 -21.12
N PHE A 394 -22.06 20.33 -21.91
CA PHE A 394 -22.79 19.26 -22.57
C PHE A 394 -22.19 17.95 -22.07
N ASP A 395 -22.64 17.51 -20.90
CA ASP A 395 -22.21 16.24 -20.31
C ASP A 395 -23.11 15.14 -20.86
N ALA A 396 -22.86 14.73 -22.10
CA ALA A 396 -23.54 13.57 -22.65
C ALA A 396 -22.98 12.32 -22.00
N VAL A 397 -23.82 11.62 -21.23
CA VAL A 397 -23.60 10.22 -20.89
C VAL A 397 -23.85 9.42 -22.16
N VAL A 398 -22.77 8.89 -22.76
CA VAL A 398 -22.87 8.07 -23.95
C VAL A 398 -22.88 6.60 -23.53
N VAL A 399 -23.86 5.85 -24.02
CA VAL A 399 -23.95 4.40 -23.86
C VAL A 399 -23.08 3.73 -24.92
N ASP A 400 -22.37 2.68 -24.52
CA ASP A 400 -21.46 1.90 -25.35
C ASP A 400 -22.17 1.33 -26.59
N TYR A 401 -21.42 1.07 -27.66
CA TYR A 401 -21.92 0.63 -28.97
C TYR A 401 -22.76 -0.67 -28.92
N GLU A 402 -22.59 -1.52 -27.90
CA GLU A 402 -23.28 -2.82 -27.80
C GLU A 402 -24.63 -2.79 -27.05
N ASP A 403 -24.95 -1.76 -26.25
CA ASP A 403 -26.19 -1.72 -25.46
C ASP A 403 -27.26 -0.84 -26.11
N GLY A 404 -28.04 -1.45 -27.00
CA GLY A 404 -29.25 -0.85 -27.56
C GLY A 404 -30.30 -0.58 -26.47
N GLY A 405 -30.33 0.63 -25.89
CA GLY A 405 -31.37 1.00 -24.93
C GLY A 405 -31.26 2.40 -24.31
N THR A 406 -32.19 3.26 -24.71
CA THR A 406 -32.62 4.54 -24.10
C THR A 406 -31.64 5.71 -24.05
N HIS A 407 -31.87 6.64 -24.99
CA HIS A 407 -31.36 8.00 -24.98
C HIS A 407 -32.05 8.84 -23.90
N GLU A 408 -31.28 9.44 -23.00
CA GLU A 408 -31.67 10.69 -22.36
C GLU A 408 -30.57 11.72 -22.65
N PHE A 409 -30.83 12.58 -23.63
CA PHE A 409 -30.14 13.84 -23.79
C PHE A 409 -30.91 14.85 -22.93
N ASP A 410 -30.45 15.14 -21.72
CA ASP A 410 -31.01 16.27 -20.98
C ASP A 410 -30.55 17.57 -21.66
N LEU A 411 -31.54 18.35 -22.12
CA LEU A 411 -31.42 19.62 -22.85
C LEU A 411 -31.17 20.82 -21.94
#